data_AF-L7T1F7-F1
#
_entry.id   AF-L7T1F7-F1
#
_cell.length_a   1.000
_cell.length_b   1.000
_cell.length_c   1.000
_cell.angle_alpha   90.00
_cell.angle_beta   90.00
_cell.angle_gamma   90.00
#
_symmetry.space_group_name_H-M   'P 1'
#
loop_
_entity.id
_entity.type
_entity.pdbx_description
1 polymer ?
#
loop_
_entity_poly.entity_id
_entity_poly.type
_entity_poly.pdbx_seq_one_letter_code
_entity_poly.pdbx_strand_id
1 'polypeptide(L)'
;VDGQLLEAPAEPPDTKLKETVCQGAYPAFERDGLVFAYMGPADRRPEFPVFDGYVLPKGTRLIPFSNVFDCNWLQVYENQIDHYHTALLHNNMTVAGVDAKLADGATLQGGFGEMPIIDWHPTDD
;
A
#
# COMPACT_ATOMS: atom_id res chain seq x y z
N VAL A 1 19.85 -5.91 11.17
CA VAL A 1 20.91 -4.98 10.72
C VAL A 1 20.46 -3.59 11.10
N ASP A 2 21.30 -2.82 11.77
CA ASP A 2 21.01 -1.53 12.41
C ASP A 2 21.70 -0.34 11.72
N GLY A 3 22.30 -0.58 10.55
CA GLY A 3 23.00 0.43 9.77
C GLY A 3 24.48 0.61 10.14
N GLN A 4 24.98 -0.15 11.12
CA GLN A 4 26.38 -0.11 11.53
C GLN A 4 27.33 -0.45 10.36
N LEU A 5 28.33 0.39 10.15
CA LEU A 5 29.39 0.12 9.18
C LEU A 5 30.29 -1.02 9.67
N LEU A 6 30.32 -2.12 8.91
CA LEU A 6 31.09 -3.32 9.28
C LEU A 6 32.54 -3.28 8.81
N GLU A 7 32.79 -2.72 7.62
CA GLU A 7 34.11 -2.70 6.99
C GLU A 7 34.33 -1.40 6.21
N ALA A 8 35.59 -0.96 6.16
CA ALA A 8 36.05 0.19 5.38
C ALA A 8 37.42 -0.12 4.74
N PRO A 9 37.48 -1.05 3.77
CA PRO A 9 38.75 -1.65 3.30
C PRO A 9 39.66 -0.68 2.55
N ALA A 10 39.13 0.44 2.04
CA ALA A 10 39.91 1.48 1.37
C ALA A 10 40.50 2.52 2.34
N GLU A 11 40.17 2.44 3.63
CA GLU A 11 40.58 3.40 4.65
C GLU A 11 41.75 2.84 5.48
N PRO A 12 42.56 3.70 6.11
CA PRO A 12 43.62 3.26 7.01
C PRO A 12 43.10 2.33 8.12
N PRO A 13 43.84 1.28 8.53
CA PRO A 13 43.38 0.32 9.53
C PRO A 13 43.02 0.92 10.91
N ASP A 14 43.58 2.08 11.23
CA ASP A 14 43.34 2.84 12.46
C ASP A 14 42.16 3.82 12.37
N THR A 15 41.45 3.83 11.24
CA THR A 15 40.25 4.64 11.06
C THR A 15 39.14 4.25 12.04
N LYS A 16 38.43 5.26 12.56
CA LYS A 16 37.28 5.08 13.46
C LYS A 16 35.93 5.05 12.76
N LEU A 17 35.91 5.03 11.42
CA LEU A 17 34.67 5.16 10.64
C LEU A 17 33.60 4.12 11.02
N LYS A 18 34.01 2.88 11.34
CA LYS A 18 33.10 1.80 11.77
C LYS A 18 32.41 2.06 13.12
N GLU A 19 32.98 2.95 13.93
CA GLU A 19 32.51 3.32 15.26
C GLU A 19 31.71 4.63 15.23
N THR A 20 31.99 5.50 14.27
CA THR A 20 31.45 6.87 14.23
C THR A 20 30.43 7.11 13.13
N VAL A 21 30.37 6.23 12.12
CA VAL A 21 29.45 6.36 10.98
C VAL A 21 28.47 5.19 10.96
N CYS A 22 27.19 5.54 10.86
CA CYS A 22 26.08 4.61 10.75
C CYS A 22 25.08 5.18 9.73
N GLN A 23 24.48 4.32 8.91
CA GLN A 23 23.35 4.72 8.07
C GLN A 23 22.05 4.62 8.87
N GLY A 24 21.06 5.45 8.52
CA GLY A 24 19.72 5.27 9.06
C GLY A 24 19.19 3.89 8.71
N ALA A 25 18.74 3.13 9.71
CA ALA A 25 18.12 1.82 9.53
C ALA A 25 16.79 1.77 10.27
N TYR A 26 15.81 1.12 9.65
CA TYR A 26 14.48 0.94 10.21
C TYR A 26 14.16 -0.54 10.36
N PRO A 27 13.43 -0.93 11.42
CA PRO A 27 12.93 -2.29 11.52
C PRO A 27 12.00 -2.58 10.35
N ALA A 28 12.32 -3.64 9.61
CA ALA A 28 11.53 -4.11 8.49
C ALA A 28 11.37 -5.64 8.54
N PHE A 29 10.29 -6.14 7.95
CA PHE A 29 10.05 -7.57 7.80
C PHE A 29 9.28 -7.86 6.52
N GLU A 30 9.42 -9.08 6.03
CA GLU A 30 8.69 -9.56 4.85
C GLU A 30 7.41 -10.28 5.28
N ARG A 31 6.32 -10.03 4.57
CA ARG A 31 5.07 -10.78 4.69
C ARG A 31 4.33 -10.76 3.35
N ASP A 32 3.85 -11.92 2.93
CA ASP A 32 3.02 -12.09 1.73
C ASP A 32 3.65 -11.46 0.45
N GLY A 33 4.98 -11.50 0.35
CA GLY A 33 5.75 -10.95 -0.76
C GLY A 33 5.90 -9.42 -0.77
N LEU A 34 5.56 -8.74 0.33
CA LEU A 34 5.79 -7.32 0.55
C LEU A 34 6.77 -7.10 1.72
N VAL A 35 7.52 -5.99 1.66
CA VAL A 35 8.39 -5.55 2.75
C VAL A 35 7.73 -4.40 3.49
N PHE A 36 7.52 -4.55 4.79
CA PHE A 36 6.96 -3.53 5.66
C PHE A 36 8.07 -2.95 6.52
N ALA A 37 8.13 -1.62 6.63
CA ALA A 37 9.06 -0.92 7.50
C ALA A 37 8.30 -0.01 8.46
N TYR A 38 8.72 0.02 9.73
CA TYR A 38 8.24 1.02 10.69
C TYR A 38 9.29 2.12 10.83
N MET A 39 8.95 3.33 10.38
CA MET A 39 9.86 4.47 10.32
C MET A 39 9.76 5.43 11.52
N GLY A 40 8.98 5.06 12.55
CA GLY A 40 8.87 5.83 13.80
C GLY A 40 9.91 5.44 14.86
N PRO A 41 9.82 6.01 16.08
CA PRO A 41 10.71 5.68 17.18
C PRO A 41 10.65 4.20 17.56
N ALA A 42 11.80 3.51 17.57
CA ALA A 42 11.85 2.05 17.71
C ALA A 42 11.18 1.51 18.99
N ASP A 43 11.21 2.28 20.07
CA ASP A 43 10.56 2.00 21.37
C ASP A 43 9.03 2.13 21.33
N ARG A 44 8.48 2.72 20.26
CA ARG A 44 7.05 2.97 20.06
C ARG A 44 6.46 2.17 18.90
N ARG A 45 7.19 1.17 18.39
CA ARG A 45 6.72 0.33 17.30
C ARG A 45 5.46 -0.42 17.74
N PRO A 46 4.30 -0.21 17.10
CA PRO A 46 3.11 -0.98 17.40
C PRO A 46 3.26 -2.42 16.89
N GLU A 47 2.41 -3.32 17.38
CA GLU A 47 2.22 -4.61 16.73
C GLU A 47 1.72 -4.40 15.29
N PHE A 48 2.12 -5.28 14.38
CA PHE A 48 1.67 -5.18 12.99
C PHE A 48 0.16 -5.43 12.92
N PRO A 49 -0.62 -4.52 12.29
CA PRO A 49 -2.07 -4.69 12.23
C PRO A 49 -2.43 -5.91 11.37
N VAL A 50 -3.27 -6.78 11.92
CA VAL A 50 -3.79 -7.96 11.19
C VAL A 50 -5.26 -7.72 10.88
N PHE A 51 -5.51 -7.16 9.69
CA PHE A 51 -6.84 -7.03 9.12
C PHE A 51 -7.42 -8.38 8.67
N ASP A 52 -8.74 -8.43 8.50
CA ASP A 52 -9.49 -9.57 7.98
C ASP A 52 -8.95 -10.10 6.64
N GLY A 53 -8.47 -9.21 5.77
CA GLY A 53 -7.83 -9.57 4.50
C GLY A 53 -6.57 -10.44 4.63
N TYR A 54 -5.94 -10.49 5.80
CA TYR A 54 -4.81 -11.40 6.07
C TYR A 54 -5.24 -12.80 6.54
N VAL A 55 -6.51 -12.99 6.88
CA VAL A 55 -7.06 -14.28 7.33
C VAL A 55 -7.84 -14.89 6.19
N LEU A 56 -7.13 -15.66 5.36
CA LEU A 56 -7.69 -16.20 4.13
C LEU A 56 -8.30 -17.60 4.29
N PRO A 57 -9.35 -17.93 3.50
CA PRO A 57 -9.85 -19.30 3.38
C PRO A 57 -8.75 -20.28 2.95
N LYS A 58 -8.93 -21.56 3.31
CA LYS A 58 -7.98 -22.62 2.97
C LYS A 58 -7.81 -22.73 1.45
N GLY A 59 -6.56 -22.67 0.99
CA GLY A 59 -6.20 -22.78 -0.42
C GLY A 59 -6.09 -21.44 -1.16
N THR A 60 -6.34 -20.32 -0.48
CA THR A 60 -6.12 -18.98 -1.03
C THR A 60 -4.72 -18.47 -0.66
N ARG A 61 -4.12 -17.64 -1.52
CA ARG A 61 -2.86 -16.95 -1.25
C ARG A 61 -2.95 -15.48 -1.64
N LEU A 62 -2.30 -14.60 -0.88
CA LEU A 62 -2.09 -13.22 -1.27
C LEU A 62 -1.03 -13.14 -2.37
N ILE A 63 -1.24 -12.24 -3.33
CA ILE A 63 -0.29 -11.93 -4.40
C ILE A 63 0.09 -10.47 -4.27
N PRO A 64 1.38 -10.13 -4.07
CA PRO A 64 1.80 -8.75 -4.04
C PRO A 64 1.66 -8.14 -5.44
N PHE A 65 1.13 -6.93 -5.52
CA PHE A 65 1.18 -6.10 -6.72
C PHE A 65 1.60 -4.68 -6.34
N SER A 66 2.11 -3.94 -7.31
CA SER A 66 2.49 -2.55 -7.15
C SER A 66 1.99 -1.76 -8.35
N ASN A 67 1.30 -0.66 -8.07
CA ASN A 67 0.90 0.34 -9.05
C ASN A 67 1.55 1.66 -8.67
N VAL A 68 2.16 2.33 -9.65
CA VAL A 68 2.75 3.65 -9.45
C VAL A 68 1.73 4.67 -9.96
N PHE A 69 1.27 5.54 -9.07
CA PHE A 69 0.39 6.65 -9.39
C PHE A 69 1.10 7.96 -9.10
N ASP A 70 0.96 8.93 -9.99
CA ASP A 70 1.54 10.27 -9.84
C ASP A 70 0.69 11.15 -8.89
N CYS A 71 0.40 10.65 -7.69
CA CYS A 71 -0.39 11.33 -6.68
C CYS A 71 0.03 10.93 -5.25
N ASN A 72 -0.53 11.63 -4.24
CA ASN A 72 -0.30 11.29 -2.84
C ASN A 72 -1.00 9.98 -2.47
N TRP A 73 -0.39 9.16 -1.60
CA TRP A 73 -0.97 7.91 -1.11
C TRP A 73 -2.39 8.10 -0.52
N LEU A 74 -2.65 9.24 0.13
CA LEU A 74 -3.95 9.54 0.71
C LEU A 74 -5.03 9.66 -0.36
N GLN A 75 -4.70 10.20 -1.53
CA GLN A 75 -5.64 10.30 -2.66
C GLN A 75 -6.01 8.92 -3.21
N VAL A 76 -5.04 7.99 -3.24
CA VAL A 76 -5.29 6.59 -3.61
C VAL A 76 -6.20 5.92 -2.57
N TYR A 77 -5.95 6.17 -1.28
CA TYR A 77 -6.75 5.60 -0.21
C TYR A 77 -8.19 6.13 -0.21
N GLU A 78 -8.39 7.44 -0.33
CA GLU A 78 -9.72 8.06 -0.40
C GLU A 78 -10.51 7.61 -1.63
N ASN A 79 -9.85 7.39 -2.77
CA ASN A 79 -10.50 6.84 -3.96
C ASN A 79 -11.20 5.51 -3.66
N GLN A 80 -10.60 4.64 -2.83
CA GLN A 80 -11.18 3.32 -2.54
C GLN A 80 -12.51 3.38 -1.78
N ILE A 81 -12.76 4.47 -1.05
CA ILE A 81 -13.96 4.65 -0.22
C ILE A 81 -14.97 5.65 -0.81
N ASP A 82 -14.61 6.36 -1.88
CA ASP A 82 -15.52 7.27 -2.57
C ASP A 82 -16.48 6.51 -3.48
N HIS A 83 -17.75 6.43 -3.11
CA HIS A 83 -18.75 5.78 -3.96
C HIS A 83 -19.14 6.60 -5.20
N TYR A 84 -18.88 7.92 -5.23
CA TYR A 84 -19.24 8.76 -6.38
C TYR A 84 -18.38 8.45 -7.60
N HIS A 85 -17.06 8.30 -7.43
CA HIS A 85 -16.20 7.98 -8.57
C HIS A 85 -16.59 6.63 -9.21
N THR A 86 -17.08 5.66 -8.43
CA THR A 86 -17.53 4.39 -8.99
C THR A 86 -18.73 4.59 -9.92
N ALA A 87 -19.72 5.39 -9.50
CA ALA A 87 -20.90 5.70 -10.31
C ALA A 87 -20.60 6.56 -11.54
N LEU A 88 -19.49 7.30 -11.58
CA LEU A 88 -19.16 8.18 -12.72
C LEU A 88 -18.08 7.57 -13.63
N LEU A 89 -16.99 7.08 -13.05
CA LEU A 89 -15.78 6.66 -13.76
C LEU A 89 -15.76 5.16 -14.09
N HIS A 90 -16.49 4.33 -13.33
CA HIS A 90 -16.56 2.88 -13.58
C HIS A 90 -17.79 2.46 -14.41
N ASN A 91 -18.47 3.44 -15.00
CA ASN A 91 -19.47 3.21 -16.04
C ASN A 91 -18.80 3.08 -17.41
N ASN A 92 -19.11 1.99 -18.11
CA ASN A 92 -18.61 1.72 -19.47
C ASN A 92 -17.07 1.74 -19.61
N MET A 93 -16.36 1.14 -18.66
CA MET A 93 -14.90 1.03 -18.71
C MET A 93 -14.46 0.18 -19.89
N THR A 94 -13.58 0.70 -20.74
CA THR A 94 -12.95 -0.06 -21.81
C THR A 94 -11.53 -0.44 -21.40
N VAL A 95 -11.15 -1.69 -21.69
CA VAL A 95 -9.80 -2.20 -21.42
C VAL A 95 -9.19 -2.62 -22.74
N ALA A 96 -7.96 -2.20 -23.03
CA ALA A 96 -7.25 -2.63 -24.22
C ALA A 96 -6.75 -4.09 -24.06
N GLY A 97 -6.74 -4.86 -25.15
CA GLY A 97 -6.19 -6.22 -25.16
C GLY A 97 -7.13 -7.32 -24.63
N VAL A 98 -8.41 -7.02 -24.47
CA VAL A 98 -9.48 -7.98 -24.11
C VAL A 98 -10.29 -8.40 -25.34
N ASP A 99 -11.17 -9.39 -25.20
CA ASP A 99 -12.05 -9.81 -26.29
C ASP A 99 -13.03 -8.70 -26.73
N ALA A 100 -13.63 -8.87 -27.91
CA ALA A 100 -14.52 -7.86 -28.50
C ALA A 100 -15.74 -7.54 -27.60
N LYS A 101 -16.20 -8.51 -26.79
CA LYS A 101 -17.36 -8.32 -25.91
C LYS A 101 -17.00 -7.43 -24.71
N LEU A 102 -15.79 -7.56 -24.16
CA LEU A 102 -15.29 -6.66 -23.10
C LEU A 102 -14.79 -5.32 -23.66
N ALA A 103 -14.36 -5.28 -24.93
CA ALA A 103 -13.86 -4.06 -25.57
C ALA A 103 -14.96 -3.01 -25.77
N ASP A 104 -16.22 -3.43 -25.94
CA ASP A 104 -17.39 -2.54 -26.06
C ASP A 104 -17.74 -1.82 -24.75
N GLY A 105 -17.09 -2.18 -23.63
CA GLY A 105 -17.24 -1.57 -22.33
C GLY A 105 -17.82 -2.52 -21.29
N ALA A 106 -17.18 -2.57 -20.13
CA ALA A 106 -17.66 -3.26 -18.95
C ALA A 106 -18.17 -2.23 -17.94
N THR A 107 -19.40 -2.41 -17.49
CA THR A 107 -19.95 -1.69 -16.34
C THR A 107 -20.03 -2.65 -15.18
N LEU A 108 -19.68 -2.19 -13.98
CA LEU A 108 -19.91 -2.92 -12.73
C LEU A 108 -21.43 -2.93 -12.42
N GLN A 109 -22.24 -3.62 -13.24
CA GLN A 109 -23.71 -3.64 -13.10
C GLN A 109 -24.16 -4.34 -11.81
N GLY A 110 -25.25 -3.85 -11.21
CA GLY A 110 -25.96 -4.48 -10.07
C GLY A 110 -26.16 -3.58 -8.85
N GLY A 111 -25.48 -2.44 -8.76
CA GLY A 111 -25.64 -1.47 -7.65
C GLY A 111 -24.79 -0.22 -7.77
N PHE A 112 -23.75 -0.22 -8.62
CA PHE A 112 -22.83 0.93 -8.78
C PHE A 112 -23.26 1.93 -9.87
N GLY A 113 -24.37 1.70 -10.58
CA GLY A 113 -24.90 2.63 -11.59
C GLY A 113 -25.83 3.69 -11.01
N GLU A 114 -26.20 3.56 -9.73
CA GLU A 114 -27.04 4.53 -9.04
C GLU A 114 -26.16 5.52 -8.28
N MET A 115 -26.54 6.80 -8.31
CA MET A 115 -25.85 7.82 -7.53
C MET A 115 -26.06 7.54 -6.04
N PRO A 116 -25.00 7.43 -5.23
CA PRO A 116 -25.14 7.25 -3.80
C PRO A 116 -25.81 8.49 -3.17
N ILE A 117 -26.63 8.26 -2.16
CA ILE A 117 -27.16 9.32 -1.29
C ILE A 117 -26.20 9.45 -0.11
N ILE A 118 -25.62 10.63 0.09
CA ILE A 118 -24.85 10.92 1.31
C ILE A 118 -25.81 11.45 2.35
N ASP A 119 -26.07 10.63 3.35
CA ASP A 119 -26.66 11.09 4.59
C ASP A 119 -25.56 11.71 5.46
N TRP A 120 -25.77 12.96 5.87
CA TRP A 120 -24.90 13.63 6.82
C TRP A 120 -25.58 13.70 8.18
N HIS A 121 -24.82 13.38 9.21
CA HIS A 121 -25.22 13.56 10.59
C HIS A 121 -24.13 14.36 11.32
N PRO A 122 -24.50 15.29 12.20
CA PRO A 122 -23.53 15.90 13.10
C PRO A 122 -22.93 14.81 13.99
N THR A 123 -21.61 14.77 14.08
CA THR A 123 -20.91 14.05 15.15
C THR A 123 -20.97 14.92 16.39
N ASP A 124 -21.43 14.39 17.52
CA ASP A 124 -21.37 15.10 18.80
C ASP A 124 -19.90 15.47 19.10
N ASP A 125 -19.66 16.76 19.36
CA ASP A 125 -18.35 17.33 19.73
C ASP A 125 -17.83 16.81 21.09
#